data_AF-A0A453GU80-F1
#
_entry.id   AF-A0A453GU80-F1
#
_cell.length_a   1.000
_cell.length_b   1.000
_cell.length_c   1.000
_cell.angle_alpha   90.00
_cell.angle_beta   90.00
_cell.angle_gamma   90.00
#
_symmetry.space_group_name_H-M   'P 1'
#
loop_
_entity.id
_entity.type
_entity.pdbx_description
1 polymer ?
#
loop_
_entity_poly.entity_id
_entity_poly.type
_entity_poly.pdbx_seq_one_letter_code
_entity_poly.pdbx_strand_id
1 'polypeptide(L)'
;MGHPEPFLVKYVALGNEDCVFSFYREHYLEFYTAIKEAYPDIQIISNCVGSRVRLDHPADLYDFHIYKNSTWVFLNKTMFDNVPRTGPKVFVSEYAVVEEKPGDGGNGNLVASLAEAAFLTGLEKNSDIVQMASYAPLFVNDNDRTWMPDAIVFNSWQQYGTPSYWMQTFFRESSGALIHPITINSSYSQQLAASAVTWQDSKISFLRVKVKSTLAFSS
;
A
#
# COMPACT_ATOMS: atom_id res chain seq x y z
N MET A 1 4.72 -31.80 11.28
CA MET A 1 3.39 -31.50 10.70
C MET A 1 3.33 -31.72 9.17
N GLY A 2 3.98 -32.78 8.62
CA GLY A 2 3.80 -33.20 7.21
C GLY A 2 4.58 -32.44 6.12
N HIS A 3 5.28 -31.34 6.43
CA HIS A 3 6.09 -30.59 5.48
C HIS A 3 7.52 -30.42 6.03
N PRO A 4 8.47 -31.31 5.66
CA PRO A 4 9.84 -31.26 6.19
C PRO A 4 10.70 -30.17 5.54
N GLU A 5 10.39 -29.79 4.30
CA GLU A 5 11.10 -28.71 3.60
C GLU A 5 10.76 -27.34 4.19
N PRO A 6 11.69 -26.38 4.23
CA PRO A 6 11.41 -25.03 4.71
C PRO A 6 10.52 -24.25 3.72
N PHE A 7 9.66 -23.39 4.25
CA PHE A 7 9.00 -22.37 3.43
C PHE A 7 9.98 -21.23 3.14
N LEU A 8 9.86 -20.63 1.95
CA LEU A 8 10.63 -19.44 1.61
C LEU A 8 10.08 -18.23 2.37
N VAL A 9 10.87 -17.70 3.30
CA VAL A 9 10.60 -16.46 4.02
C VAL A 9 11.61 -15.41 3.56
N LYS A 10 11.12 -14.35 2.90
CA LYS A 10 11.97 -13.25 2.41
C LYS A 10 11.96 -12.04 3.33
N TYR A 11 10.85 -11.83 4.04
CA TYR A 11 10.59 -10.64 4.83
C TYR A 11 10.09 -11.04 6.21
N VAL A 12 10.53 -10.31 7.23
CA VAL A 12 9.97 -10.38 8.59
C VAL A 12 9.71 -8.95 9.05
N ALA A 13 8.47 -8.66 9.42
CA ALA A 13 8.12 -7.44 10.14
C ALA A 13 8.28 -7.68 11.64
N LEU A 14 8.95 -6.77 12.32
CA LEU A 14 9.15 -6.83 13.77
C LEU A 14 8.15 -5.90 14.45
N GLY A 15 7.06 -6.47 14.97
CA GLY A 15 5.95 -5.76 15.60
C GLY A 15 4.81 -5.39 14.63
N ASN A 16 3.83 -4.66 15.15
CA ASN A 16 2.77 -4.01 14.36
C ASN A 16 2.31 -2.70 15.04
N GLU A 17 2.48 -1.57 14.36
CA GLU A 17 2.14 -0.23 14.89
C GLU A 17 2.80 0.11 16.24
N ASP A 18 3.84 -0.62 16.62
CA ASP A 18 4.43 -0.54 17.95
C ASP A 18 5.39 0.66 18.12
N CYS A 19 5.75 1.34 17.03
CA CYS A 19 6.71 2.46 17.07
C CYS A 19 6.29 3.61 17.99
N VAL A 20 5.00 3.71 18.31
CA VAL A 20 4.47 4.69 19.29
C VAL A 20 4.90 4.39 20.73
N PHE A 21 5.31 3.16 21.01
CA PHE A 21 5.72 2.73 22.35
C PHE A 21 7.22 2.89 22.55
N SER A 22 7.60 3.43 23.71
CA SER A 22 9.00 3.70 24.05
C SER A 22 9.88 2.45 24.09
N PHE A 23 9.30 1.28 24.37
CA PHE A 23 10.02 0.00 24.43
C PHE A 23 10.31 -0.62 23.05
N TYR A 24 9.61 -0.20 22.00
CA TYR A 24 9.72 -0.82 20.67
C TYR A 24 11.16 -0.83 20.17
N ARG A 25 11.85 0.31 20.30
CA ARG A 25 13.22 0.46 19.80
C ARG A 25 14.20 -0.52 20.43
N GLU A 26 14.11 -0.72 21.75
CA GLU A 26 15.02 -1.63 22.47
C GLU A 26 14.78 -3.08 22.04
N HIS A 27 13.52 -3.53 22.08
CA HIS A 27 13.17 -4.88 21.64
C HIS A 27 13.47 -5.12 20.16
N TYR A 28 13.19 -4.14 19.29
CA TYR A 28 13.48 -4.23 17.86
C TYR A 28 14.94 -4.57 17.60
N LEU A 29 15.87 -3.92 18.30
CA LEU A 29 17.31 -4.15 18.11
C LEU A 29 17.73 -5.55 18.55
N GLU A 30 17.15 -6.09 19.62
CA GLU A 30 17.40 -7.47 20.05
C GLU A 30 16.94 -8.48 19.00
N PHE A 31 15.69 -8.35 18.53
CA PHE A 31 15.13 -9.22 17.50
C PHE A 31 15.85 -9.08 16.15
N TYR A 32 16.14 -7.84 15.73
CA TYR A 32 16.88 -7.56 14.50
C TYR A 32 18.24 -8.26 14.51
N THR A 33 18.99 -8.11 15.61
CA THR A 33 20.33 -8.70 15.74
C THR A 33 20.25 -10.22 15.67
N ALA A 34 19.38 -10.84 16.48
CA ALA A 34 19.22 -12.30 16.51
C ALA A 34 18.79 -12.88 15.15
N ILE A 35 17.86 -12.22 14.45
CA ILE A 35 17.40 -12.69 13.13
C ILE A 35 18.47 -12.51 12.08
N LYS A 36 19.18 -11.38 12.04
CA LYS A 36 20.23 -11.15 11.02
C LYS A 36 21.46 -12.03 11.25
N GLU A 37 21.77 -12.40 12.49
CA GLU A 37 22.82 -13.38 12.79
C GLU A 37 22.46 -14.78 12.27
N ALA A 38 21.20 -15.21 12.43
CA ALA A 38 20.76 -16.53 11.99
C ALA A 38 20.38 -16.59 10.50
N TYR A 39 19.82 -15.51 9.96
CA TYR A 39 19.20 -15.43 8.64
C TYR A 39 19.56 -14.09 7.96
N PRO A 40 20.83 -13.89 7.56
CA PRO A 40 21.28 -12.61 6.97
C PRO A 40 20.53 -12.21 5.71
N ASP A 41 19.98 -13.18 4.97
CA ASP A 41 19.23 -12.96 3.72
C ASP A 41 17.79 -12.47 3.93
N ILE A 42 17.22 -12.62 5.13
CA ILE A 42 15.89 -12.10 5.44
C ILE A 42 15.95 -10.58 5.54
N GLN A 43 15.03 -9.92 4.84
CA GLN A 43 14.83 -8.48 4.92
C GLN A 43 13.92 -8.13 6.09
N ILE A 44 14.35 -7.19 6.92
CA ILE A 44 13.60 -6.78 8.11
C ILE A 44 12.81 -5.50 7.84
N ILE A 45 11.53 -5.54 8.18
CA ILE A 45 10.60 -4.41 8.09
C ILE A 45 10.41 -3.83 9.51
N SER A 46 10.70 -2.54 9.66
CA SER A 46 10.40 -1.79 10.90
C SER A 46 9.01 -1.18 10.86
N ASN A 47 8.30 -1.11 11.99
CA ASN A 47 7.05 -0.37 12.12
C ASN A 47 7.21 1.15 12.32
N CYS A 48 8.44 1.65 12.30
CA CYS A 48 8.70 3.08 12.38
C CYS A 48 8.75 3.70 10.99
N VAL A 49 7.95 4.75 10.75
CA VAL A 49 7.87 5.41 9.45
C VAL A 49 9.15 6.21 9.14
N GLY A 50 9.89 5.77 8.12
CA GLY A 50 11.14 6.40 7.67
C GLY A 50 10.99 7.53 6.64
N SER A 51 9.75 7.89 6.26
CA SER A 51 9.50 8.82 5.14
C SER A 51 9.80 10.29 5.43
N ARG A 52 9.69 10.71 6.71
CA ARG A 52 9.88 12.10 7.16
C ARG A 52 11.05 12.26 8.11
N VAL A 53 11.30 11.25 8.94
CA VAL A 53 12.39 11.22 9.90
C VAL A 53 13.23 9.99 9.58
N ARG A 54 14.54 10.18 9.48
CA ARG A 54 15.46 9.06 9.27
C ARG A 54 15.36 8.11 10.46
N LEU A 55 15.23 6.81 10.19
CA LEU A 55 15.28 5.80 11.23
C LEU A 55 16.63 5.84 11.97
N ASP A 56 16.56 5.70 13.29
CA ASP A 56 17.70 5.67 14.20
C ASP A 56 18.17 4.24 14.53
N HIS A 57 17.66 3.26 13.78
CA HIS A 57 17.94 1.84 13.85
C HIS A 57 18.01 1.26 12.42
N PRO A 58 18.74 0.14 12.22
CA PRO A 58 18.84 -0.47 10.90
C PRO A 58 17.52 -1.12 10.50
N ALA A 59 17.16 -1.04 9.21
CA ALA A 59 16.04 -1.75 8.61
C ALA A 59 16.26 -1.86 7.10
N ASP A 60 15.74 -2.92 6.49
CA ASP A 60 15.74 -3.06 5.03
C ASP A 60 14.53 -2.32 4.43
N LEU A 61 13.39 -2.38 5.13
CA LEU A 61 12.18 -1.65 4.82
C LEU A 61 11.56 -1.03 6.08
N TYR A 62 10.66 -0.07 5.88
CA TYR A 62 9.70 0.34 6.89
C TYR A 62 8.26 0.17 6.41
N ASP A 63 7.36 -0.10 7.34
CA ASP A 63 5.93 -0.15 7.09
C ASP A 63 5.30 1.25 7.09
N PHE A 64 4.21 1.40 6.36
CA PHE A 64 3.50 2.66 6.26
C PHE A 64 2.00 2.41 6.17
N HIS A 65 1.28 2.94 7.15
CA HIS A 65 -0.17 2.77 7.28
C HIS A 65 -0.90 4.08 6.97
N ILE A 66 -2.03 3.99 6.28
CA ILE A 66 -2.89 5.13 5.99
C ILE A 66 -4.37 4.71 5.98
N TYR A 67 -5.08 5.16 7.01
CA TYR A 67 -6.54 5.08 7.10
C TYR A 67 -7.09 6.50 7.21
N LYS A 68 -7.56 7.05 6.08
CA LYS A 68 -8.00 8.45 5.98
C LYS A 68 -9.18 8.62 5.03
N ASN A 69 -9.88 9.74 5.11
CA ASN A 69 -10.90 10.11 4.13
C ASN A 69 -10.34 10.20 2.71
N SER A 70 -11.22 10.02 1.72
CA SER A 70 -10.93 9.99 0.29
C SER A 70 -10.20 11.23 -0.20
N THR A 71 -10.56 12.42 0.30
CA THR A 71 -9.91 13.68 -0.07
C THR A 71 -8.45 13.65 0.35
N TRP A 72 -8.16 13.23 1.58
CA TRP A 72 -6.80 13.14 2.09
C TRP A 72 -5.98 12.12 1.30
N VAL A 73 -6.53 10.92 1.06
CA VAL A 73 -5.86 9.85 0.31
C VAL A 73 -5.54 10.32 -1.11
N PHE A 74 -6.48 10.97 -1.79
CA PHE A 74 -6.27 11.52 -3.12
C PHE A 74 -5.20 12.62 -3.16
N LEU A 75 -5.21 13.54 -2.19
CA LEU A 75 -4.23 14.62 -2.12
C LEU A 75 -2.82 14.11 -1.82
N ASN A 76 -2.70 12.98 -1.13
CA ASN A 76 -1.42 12.33 -0.82
C ASN A 76 -0.92 11.37 -1.92
N LYS A 77 -1.45 11.48 -3.15
CA LYS A 77 -0.88 10.79 -4.33
C LYS A 77 0.58 11.15 -4.65
N THR A 78 1.11 12.22 -4.06
CA THR A 78 2.51 12.66 -4.20
C THR A 78 3.33 12.44 -2.92
N MET A 79 2.82 11.65 -1.98
CA MET A 79 3.39 11.49 -0.64
C MET A 79 4.85 11.03 -0.65
N PHE A 80 5.23 10.20 -1.62
CA PHE A 80 6.57 9.62 -1.72
C PHE A 80 7.50 10.39 -2.67
N ASP A 81 7.01 11.40 -3.38
CA ASP A 81 7.77 12.12 -4.41
C ASP A 81 9.07 12.73 -3.88
N ASN A 82 9.08 13.17 -2.61
CA ASN A 82 10.22 13.84 -1.96
C ASN A 82 10.89 13.00 -0.87
N VAL A 83 10.54 11.72 -0.74
CA VAL A 83 11.19 10.83 0.24
C VAL A 83 12.64 10.55 -0.20
N PRO A 84 13.62 10.54 0.72
CA PRO A 84 15.00 10.22 0.35
C PRO A 84 15.11 8.85 -0.34
N ARG A 85 15.90 8.80 -1.43
CA ARG A 85 16.19 7.55 -2.17
C ARG A 85 17.32 6.74 -1.53
N THR A 86 17.78 7.19 -0.36
CA THR A 86 18.81 6.58 0.47
C THR A 86 18.17 6.06 1.75
N GLY A 87 18.53 4.83 2.16
CA GLY A 87 17.98 4.19 3.34
C GLY A 87 16.97 3.08 3.04
N PRO A 88 16.17 2.67 4.05
CA PRO A 88 15.22 1.57 3.92
C PRO A 88 14.15 1.88 2.88
N LYS A 89 13.65 0.84 2.21
CA LYS A 89 12.55 0.94 1.25
C LYS A 89 11.21 0.99 1.96
N VAL A 90 10.14 1.28 1.22
CA VAL A 90 8.78 1.42 1.77
C VAL A 90 7.96 0.18 1.48
N PHE A 91 7.30 -0.33 2.51
CA PHE A 91 6.15 -1.21 2.40
C PHE A 91 4.89 -0.43 2.84
N VAL A 92 4.00 -0.10 1.91
CA VAL A 92 2.68 0.42 2.25
C VAL A 92 1.79 -0.75 2.65
N SER A 93 2.01 -1.29 3.85
CA SER A 93 1.37 -2.51 4.36
C SER A 93 -0.13 -2.38 4.54
N GLU A 94 -0.61 -1.19 4.84
CA GLU A 94 -2.02 -0.95 5.10
C GLU A 94 -2.46 0.38 4.50
N TYR A 95 -3.44 0.34 3.60
CA TYR A 95 -4.17 1.52 3.18
C TYR A 95 -5.63 1.22 2.91
N ALA A 96 -6.49 2.14 3.31
CA ALA A 96 -7.87 2.22 2.87
C ALA A 96 -8.43 3.63 3.08
N VAL A 97 -9.40 3.99 2.24
CA VAL A 97 -10.28 5.11 2.56
C VAL A 97 -11.29 4.65 3.61
N VAL A 98 -11.28 5.29 4.77
CA VAL A 98 -12.19 4.98 5.88
C VAL A 98 -13.22 6.07 6.09
N GLU A 99 -14.28 5.75 6.82
CA GLU A 99 -15.34 6.69 7.17
C GLU A 99 -14.89 7.70 8.24
N GLU A 100 -14.11 8.73 7.86
CA GLU A 100 -13.88 9.91 8.73
C GLU A 100 -14.96 10.99 8.54
N LYS A 101 -15.73 10.90 7.45
CA LYS A 101 -16.87 11.78 7.13
C LYS A 101 -18.05 10.91 6.67
N PRO A 102 -19.30 11.26 7.03
CA PRO A 102 -20.47 10.52 6.57
C PRO A 102 -20.53 10.41 5.04
N GLY A 103 -20.64 9.17 4.54
CA GLY A 103 -20.76 8.84 3.12
C GLY A 103 -19.45 8.75 2.34
N ASP A 104 -18.30 8.73 3.00
CA ASP A 104 -17.00 8.80 2.33
C ASP A 104 -16.35 7.42 2.09
N GLY A 105 -16.17 6.62 3.14
CA GLY A 105 -15.59 5.27 3.07
C GLY A 105 -16.66 4.19 3.15
N GLY A 106 -17.55 4.28 4.14
CA GLY A 106 -18.67 3.38 4.40
C GLY A 106 -18.31 1.91 4.22
N ASN A 107 -19.17 1.16 3.53
CA ASN A 107 -18.94 -0.24 3.17
C ASN A 107 -18.03 -0.42 1.93
N GLY A 108 -17.30 0.61 1.54
CA GLY A 108 -16.55 0.69 0.29
C GLY A 108 -17.43 1.21 -0.84
N ASN A 109 -17.00 2.30 -1.48
CA ASN A 109 -17.73 2.93 -2.57
C ASN A 109 -16.79 3.39 -3.70
N LEU A 110 -17.36 3.87 -4.80
CA LEU A 110 -16.59 4.26 -5.97
C LEU A 110 -15.65 5.44 -5.69
N VAL A 111 -16.08 6.40 -4.86
CA VAL A 111 -15.31 7.60 -4.51
C VAL A 111 -14.05 7.22 -3.75
N ALA A 112 -14.18 6.37 -2.72
CA ALA A 112 -13.07 5.75 -2.01
C ALA A 112 -12.10 5.06 -2.96
N SER A 113 -12.60 4.20 -3.85
CA SER A 113 -11.77 3.46 -4.80
C SER A 113 -11.00 4.36 -5.79
N LEU A 114 -11.58 5.49 -6.20
CA LEU A 114 -10.91 6.45 -7.09
C LEU A 114 -9.79 7.21 -6.37
N ALA A 115 -9.98 7.57 -5.10
CA ALA A 115 -8.95 8.18 -4.27
C ALA A 115 -7.78 7.22 -4.04
N GLU A 116 -8.07 5.97 -3.68
CA GLU A 116 -7.07 4.91 -3.51
C GLU A 116 -6.32 4.63 -4.82
N ALA A 117 -7.03 4.59 -5.95
CA ALA A 117 -6.41 4.44 -7.26
C ALA A 117 -5.46 5.59 -7.61
N ALA A 118 -5.78 6.83 -7.21
CA ALA A 118 -4.90 7.97 -7.38
C ALA A 118 -3.65 7.83 -6.50
N PHE A 119 -3.82 7.42 -5.24
CA PHE A 119 -2.71 7.11 -4.34
C PHE A 119 -1.78 6.03 -4.92
N LEU A 120 -2.35 4.92 -5.45
CA LEU A 120 -1.56 3.86 -6.06
C LEU A 120 -0.76 4.29 -7.29
N THR A 121 -1.23 5.27 -8.08
CA THR A 121 -0.38 5.83 -9.14
C THR A 121 0.84 6.56 -8.60
N GLY A 122 0.71 7.17 -7.42
CA GLY A 122 1.81 7.77 -6.68
C GLY A 122 2.85 6.74 -6.28
N LEU A 123 2.37 5.58 -5.82
CA LEU A 123 3.25 4.45 -5.49
C LEU A 123 3.97 3.93 -6.73
N GLU A 124 3.29 3.75 -7.86
CA GLU A 124 3.92 3.31 -9.12
C GLU A 124 5.02 4.28 -9.59
N LYS A 125 4.78 5.59 -9.48
CA LYS A 125 5.76 6.63 -9.82
C LYS A 125 6.99 6.61 -8.92
N ASN A 126 6.84 6.16 -7.68
CA ASN A 126 7.89 6.07 -6.68
C ASN A 126 8.29 4.61 -6.42
N SER A 127 8.14 3.74 -7.42
CA SER A 127 8.48 2.30 -7.32
C SER A 127 9.98 2.04 -7.17
N ASP A 128 10.82 3.06 -7.32
CA ASP A 128 12.25 3.04 -6.96
C ASP A 128 12.46 2.90 -5.45
N ILE A 129 11.51 3.37 -4.62
CA ILE A 129 11.56 3.29 -3.16
C ILE A 129 10.40 2.51 -2.54
N VAL A 130 9.22 2.50 -3.16
CA VAL A 130 8.06 1.73 -2.70
C VAL A 130 8.11 0.33 -3.32
N GLN A 131 8.38 -0.69 -2.49
CA GLN A 131 8.52 -2.06 -2.98
C GLN A 131 7.24 -2.88 -2.90
N MET A 132 6.38 -2.60 -1.92
CA MET A 132 5.19 -3.39 -1.65
C MET A 132 4.05 -2.46 -1.23
N ALA A 133 2.83 -2.86 -1.56
CA ALA A 133 1.60 -2.18 -1.13
C ALA A 133 0.51 -3.22 -0.87
N SER A 134 -0.33 -3.02 0.14
CA SER A 134 -1.41 -3.94 0.49
C SER A 134 -2.62 -3.17 1.03
N TYR A 135 -3.78 -3.44 0.43
CA TYR A 135 -5.06 -2.92 0.92
C TYR A 135 -5.43 -3.65 2.21
N ALA A 136 -5.92 -2.92 3.20
CA ALA A 136 -6.34 -3.51 4.46
C ALA A 136 -7.64 -2.87 4.98
N PRO A 137 -8.54 -3.67 5.59
CA PRO A 137 -8.49 -5.12 5.70
C PRO A 137 -9.01 -5.84 4.43
N LEU A 138 -8.63 -7.11 4.26
CA LEU A 138 -8.93 -7.87 3.05
C LEU A 138 -10.32 -8.50 3.06
N PHE A 139 -10.76 -9.02 4.21
CA PHE A 139 -11.97 -9.84 4.32
C PHE A 139 -12.83 -9.41 5.49
N VAL A 140 -14.14 -9.38 5.28
CA VAL A 140 -15.14 -9.21 6.35
C VAL A 140 -16.33 -10.12 6.17
N ASN A 141 -16.81 -10.66 7.29
CA ASN A 141 -18.08 -11.34 7.34
C ASN A 141 -19.20 -10.29 7.42
N ASP A 142 -20.12 -10.31 6.46
CA ASP A 142 -21.21 -9.33 6.38
C ASP A 142 -22.11 -9.31 7.64
N ASN A 143 -22.16 -10.43 8.38
CA ASN A 143 -22.92 -10.55 9.61
C ASN A 143 -22.17 -10.11 10.88
N ASP A 144 -20.86 -9.80 10.79
CA ASP A 144 -20.02 -9.47 11.95
C ASP A 144 -18.93 -8.46 11.56
N ARG A 145 -19.37 -7.25 11.18
CA ARG A 145 -18.49 -6.16 10.77
C ARG A 145 -17.95 -5.43 12.00
N THR A 146 -16.64 -5.51 12.21
CA THR A 146 -15.92 -4.80 13.30
C THR A 146 -15.02 -3.67 12.79
N TRP A 147 -14.72 -3.67 11.49
CA TRP A 147 -14.01 -2.61 10.77
C TRP A 147 -14.68 -2.38 9.42
N MET A 148 -14.52 -1.16 8.85
CA MET A 148 -15.02 -0.82 7.52
C MET A 148 -14.14 0.26 6.87
N PRO A 149 -13.95 0.22 5.54
CA PRO A 149 -14.38 -0.83 4.61
C PRO A 149 -13.42 -2.01 4.55
N ASP A 150 -13.79 -3.04 3.78
CA ASP A 150 -12.96 -4.21 3.46
C ASP A 150 -13.01 -4.48 1.95
N ALA A 151 -11.97 -5.12 1.42
CA ALA A 151 -11.93 -5.43 -0.02
C ALA A 151 -12.98 -6.49 -0.41
N ILE A 152 -13.08 -7.58 0.35
CA ILE A 152 -13.93 -8.72 0.04
C ILE A 152 -14.92 -8.95 1.18
N VAL A 153 -16.20 -8.89 0.86
CA VAL A 153 -17.28 -9.17 1.79
C VAL A 153 -17.79 -10.58 1.53
N PHE A 154 -17.98 -11.37 2.57
CA PHE A 154 -18.52 -12.72 2.46
C PHE A 154 -19.53 -13.03 3.57
N ASN A 155 -20.33 -14.07 3.35
CA ASN A 155 -21.11 -14.73 4.40
C ASN A 155 -21.10 -16.25 4.13
N SER A 156 -21.98 -17.02 4.77
CA SER A 156 -22.00 -18.48 4.67
C SER A 156 -22.28 -19.04 3.26
N TRP A 157 -22.75 -18.25 2.31
CA TRP A 157 -23.16 -18.75 0.98
C TRP A 157 -22.82 -17.83 -0.20
N GLN A 158 -22.38 -16.59 0.03
CA GLN A 158 -22.01 -15.64 -1.02
C GLN A 158 -20.78 -14.82 -0.65
N GLN A 159 -20.11 -14.28 -1.67
CA GLN A 159 -19.08 -13.27 -1.53
C GLN A 159 -19.13 -12.25 -2.68
N TYR A 160 -18.69 -11.03 -2.40
CA TYR A 160 -18.51 -9.99 -3.41
C TYR A 160 -17.30 -9.10 -3.10
N GLY A 161 -16.71 -8.52 -4.15
CA GLY A 161 -15.66 -7.52 -4.01
C GLY A 161 -16.24 -6.10 -4.01
N THR A 162 -15.76 -5.24 -3.11
CA THR A 162 -16.07 -3.81 -3.11
C THR A 162 -15.44 -3.10 -4.31
N PRO A 163 -15.81 -1.85 -4.63
CA PRO A 163 -15.13 -1.08 -5.68
C PRO A 163 -13.60 -1.04 -5.48
N SER A 164 -13.12 -0.98 -4.24
CA SER A 164 -11.69 -1.04 -3.90
C SER A 164 -11.05 -2.37 -4.29
N TYR A 165 -11.71 -3.51 -4.09
CA TYR A 165 -11.21 -4.81 -4.58
C TYR A 165 -11.03 -4.83 -6.10
N TRP A 166 -12.06 -4.41 -6.84
CA TRP A 166 -11.98 -4.39 -8.31
C TRP A 166 -10.91 -3.41 -8.79
N MET A 167 -10.78 -2.27 -8.11
CA MET A 167 -9.72 -1.32 -8.37
C MET A 167 -8.33 -1.94 -8.22
N GLN A 168 -8.08 -2.73 -7.16
CA GLN A 168 -6.81 -3.46 -7.00
C GLN A 168 -6.48 -4.32 -8.21
N THR A 169 -7.49 -4.94 -8.85
CA THR A 169 -7.24 -5.80 -10.01
C THR A 169 -6.59 -5.07 -11.19
N PHE A 170 -6.81 -3.76 -11.34
CA PHE A 170 -6.16 -2.94 -12.37
C PHE A 170 -4.68 -2.65 -12.08
N PHE A 171 -4.22 -2.88 -10.84
CA PHE A 171 -2.85 -2.65 -10.37
C PHE A 171 -2.06 -3.93 -10.12
N ARG A 172 -2.62 -5.12 -10.35
CA ARG A 172 -1.91 -6.39 -10.16
C ARG A 172 -0.62 -6.48 -10.96
N GLU A 173 -0.64 -6.00 -12.20
CA GLU A 173 0.49 -6.00 -13.12
C GLU A 173 1.37 -4.75 -12.99
N SER A 174 1.28 -4.03 -11.87
CA SER A 174 2.27 -3.01 -11.51
C SER A 174 3.55 -3.65 -10.97
N SER A 175 3.44 -4.81 -10.30
CA SER A 175 4.60 -5.55 -9.83
C SER A 175 5.40 -6.12 -11.01
N GLY A 176 6.68 -5.79 -11.08
CA GLY A 176 7.56 -6.18 -12.17
C GLY A 176 7.40 -5.38 -13.47
N ALA A 177 6.58 -4.33 -13.48
CA ALA A 177 6.43 -3.46 -14.64
C ALA A 177 7.46 -2.31 -14.65
N LEU A 178 7.76 -1.82 -15.85
CA LEU A 178 8.57 -0.61 -16.06
C LEU A 178 7.65 0.62 -16.07
N ILE A 179 7.92 1.59 -15.19
CA ILE A 179 7.23 2.88 -15.16
C ILE A 179 7.76 3.82 -16.27
N HIS A 180 6.85 4.51 -16.95
CA HIS A 180 7.17 5.51 -17.97
C HIS A 180 6.86 6.92 -17.48
N PRO A 181 7.68 7.92 -17.86
CA PRO A 181 7.37 9.32 -17.58
C PRO A 181 6.09 9.73 -18.33
N ILE A 182 5.24 10.50 -17.65
CA ILE A 182 4.00 11.02 -18.23
C ILE A 182 3.84 12.52 -17.91
N THR A 183 3.17 13.23 -18.82
CA THR A 183 2.78 14.63 -18.64
C THR A 183 1.28 14.76 -18.86
N ILE A 184 0.58 15.34 -17.90
CA ILE A 184 -0.86 15.65 -18.02
C ILE A 184 -0.99 17.14 -18.39
N ASN A 185 -1.42 17.43 -19.61
CA ASN A 185 -1.72 18.80 -20.03
C ASN A 185 -3.23 19.06 -19.93
N SER A 186 -3.67 19.58 -18.79
CA SER A 186 -5.08 19.88 -18.50
C SER A 186 -5.22 20.96 -17.44
N SER A 187 -6.25 21.80 -17.56
CA SER A 187 -6.66 22.74 -16.51
C SER A 187 -7.08 22.05 -15.21
N TYR A 188 -7.43 20.76 -15.26
CA TYR A 188 -7.81 19.94 -14.11
C TYR A 188 -6.67 19.04 -13.61
N SER A 189 -5.42 19.30 -14.00
CA SER A 189 -4.26 18.44 -13.67
C SER A 189 -4.14 18.09 -12.19
N GLN A 190 -4.51 18.99 -11.27
CA GLN A 190 -4.48 18.73 -9.82
C GLN A 190 -5.53 17.72 -9.33
N GLN A 191 -6.62 17.57 -10.09
CA GLN A 191 -7.74 16.65 -9.84
C GLN A 191 -7.60 15.35 -10.64
N LEU A 192 -6.46 15.17 -11.31
CA LEU A 192 -6.14 13.98 -12.08
C LEU A 192 -4.95 13.26 -11.46
N ALA A 193 -4.98 11.93 -11.58
CA ALA A 193 -3.85 11.08 -11.27
C ALA A 193 -3.67 10.10 -12.44
N ALA A 194 -2.44 9.93 -12.89
CA ALA A 194 -2.15 9.00 -13.95
C ALA A 194 -0.79 8.32 -13.79
N SER A 195 -0.66 7.15 -14.40
CA SER A 195 0.56 6.38 -14.53
C SER A 195 0.53 5.62 -15.85
N ALA A 196 1.71 5.36 -16.43
CA ALA A 196 1.86 4.51 -17.60
C ALA A 196 2.94 3.47 -17.31
N VAL A 197 2.59 2.19 -17.38
CA VAL A 197 3.52 1.10 -17.10
C VAL A 197 3.57 0.13 -18.28
N THR A 198 4.75 -0.38 -18.62
CA THR A 198 4.89 -1.55 -19.49
C THR A 198 5.13 -2.76 -18.62
N TRP A 199 4.21 -3.72 -18.72
CA TRP A 199 4.40 -5.03 -18.13
C TRP A 199 4.77 -6.03 -19.23
N GLN A 200 5.75 -6.87 -18.97
CA GLN A 200 6.23 -7.86 -19.92
C GLN A 200 6.55 -9.18 -19.22
N ASP A 201 6.06 -10.27 -19.79
CA ASP A 201 6.55 -11.62 -19.52
C ASP A 201 7.15 -12.26 -20.79
N SER A 202 7.49 -13.55 -20.71
CA SER A 202 8.06 -14.31 -21.83
C SER A 202 7.17 -14.39 -23.10
N LYS A 203 5.88 -14.04 -23.01
CA LYS A 203 4.87 -14.26 -24.06
C LYS A 203 4.09 -13.00 -24.44
N ILE A 204 3.92 -12.05 -23.51
CA ILE A 204 3.04 -10.90 -23.64
C ILE A 204 3.77 -9.65 -23.15
N SER A 205 3.63 -8.56 -23.89
CA SER A 205 4.00 -7.22 -23.46
C SER A 205 2.82 -6.28 -23.69
N PHE A 206 2.48 -5.45 -22.72
CA PHE A 206 1.45 -4.43 -22.89
C PHE A 206 1.81 -3.12 -22.18
N LEU A 207 1.41 -2.01 -22.79
CA LEU A 207 1.40 -0.68 -22.16
C LEU A 207 0.04 -0.47 -21.49
N ARG A 208 0.04 -0.17 -20.19
CA ARG A 208 -1.16 0.18 -19.43
C ARG A 208 -1.08 1.62 -18.98
N VAL A 209 -1.97 2.46 -19.52
CA VAL A 209 -2.18 3.84 -19.06
C VAL A 209 -3.40 3.86 -18.15
N LYS A 210 -3.22 4.33 -16.93
CA LYS A 210 -4.29 4.40 -15.93
C LYS A 210 -4.55 5.87 -15.60
N VAL A 211 -5.76 6.36 -15.79
CA VAL A 211 -6.15 7.76 -15.50
C VAL A 211 -7.31 7.77 -14.53
N LYS A 212 -7.24 8.60 -13.50
CA LYS A 212 -8.28 8.76 -12.48
C LYS A 212 -8.60 10.22 -12.33
N SER A 213 -9.88 10.51 -12.21
CA SER A 213 -10.40 11.84 -11.94
C SER A 213 -11.33 11.76 -10.74
N THR A 214 -11.22 12.76 -9.89
CA THR A 214 -12.08 12.87 -8.71
C THR A 214 -12.83 14.20 -8.71
N LEU A 215 -13.31 14.62 -9.89
CA LEU A 215 -14.22 15.76 -10.09
C LEU A 215 -15.47 15.71 -9.18
N ALA A 216 -15.69 14.62 -8.45
CA ALA A 216 -16.70 14.46 -7.41
C ALA A 216 -16.34 15.05 -6.03
N PHE A 217 -15.11 15.51 -5.76
CA PHE A 217 -14.72 16.08 -4.46
C PHE A 217 -14.95 17.60 -4.32
N SER A 218 -15.41 18.26 -5.37
CA SER A 218 -15.56 19.72 -5.42
C SER A 218 -17.00 20.22 -5.24
N SER A 219 -17.86 19.47 -4.55
CA SER A 219 -19.21 19.90 -4.17
C SER A 219 -19.34 20.13 -2.68
#